data_AF-L1Q8G4-F1
#
_entry.id   AF-L1Q8G4-F1
#
_cell.length_a   1.000
_cell.length_b   1.000
_cell.length_c   1.000
_cell.angle_alpha   90.00
_cell.angle_beta   90.00
_cell.angle_gamma   90.00
#
_symmetry.space_group_name_H-M   'P 1'
#
loop_
_entity.id
_entity.type
_entity.pdbx_description
1 polymer ?
#
loop_
_entity_poly.entity_id
_entity_poly.type
_entity_poly.pdbx_seq_one_letter_code
_entity_poly.pdbx_strand_id
1 'polypeptide(L)'
;MEMDLNTRVLDEKINLLKKSLEIVGGTSYLNGENTNNDTLLQLILEKAFNGEVVKFDVNNNSYSIQELLKKKQAYEIYFLKNKSKALQSIVFKIKKYDTSLDSLIRKYKKCRGLEEYNEIYNTISKRYRLDINKIVLSEIDEEVVSALTIEDEAKYYGEYLDQKKKQIIDGVISKMGIV
;
A
#
# COMPACT_ATOMS: atom_id res chain seq x y z
N MET A 1 -23.68 23.40 7.39
CA MET A 1 -23.33 23.17 5.98
C MET A 1 -23.58 21.69 5.71
N GLU A 2 -24.77 21.38 5.24
CA GLU A 2 -25.25 20.01 5.02
C GLU A 2 -24.68 19.52 3.70
N MET A 3 -23.75 18.58 3.75
CA MET A 3 -23.18 17.96 2.57
C MET A 3 -24.15 16.88 2.11
N ASP A 4 -24.76 17.06 0.93
CA ASP A 4 -25.80 16.20 0.37
C ASP A 4 -25.35 14.72 0.32
N LEU A 5 -26.27 13.80 0.61
CA LEU A 5 -26.01 12.36 0.72
C LEU A 5 -25.39 11.81 -0.58
N ASN A 6 -25.77 12.38 -1.72
CA ASN A 6 -25.26 12.03 -3.05
C ASN A 6 -23.78 12.38 -3.24
N THR A 7 -23.33 13.51 -2.67
CA THR A 7 -21.92 13.94 -2.75
C THR A 7 -21.02 12.97 -2.00
N ARG A 8 -21.44 12.50 -0.82
CA ARG A 8 -20.70 11.51 -0.02
C ARG A 8 -20.50 10.18 -0.75
N VAL A 9 -21.57 9.66 -1.36
CA VAL A 9 -21.50 8.39 -2.12
C VAL A 9 -20.56 8.53 -3.32
N LEU A 10 -20.55 9.69 -3.98
CA LEU A 10 -19.66 9.94 -5.10
C LEU A 10 -18.20 10.00 -4.65
N ASP A 11 -17.92 10.71 -3.55
CA ASP A 11 -16.58 10.77 -2.95
C ASP A 11 -16.04 9.39 -2.57
N GLU A 12 -16.88 8.53 -1.99
CA GLU A 12 -16.51 7.17 -1.66
C GLU A 12 -16.13 6.36 -2.91
N LYS A 13 -16.88 6.51 -4.01
CA LYS A 13 -16.58 5.85 -5.28
C LYS A 13 -15.28 6.35 -5.90
N ILE A 14 -15.03 7.65 -5.86
CA ILE A 14 -13.77 8.23 -6.33
C ILE A 14 -12.59 7.76 -5.46
N ASN A 15 -12.76 7.72 -4.13
CA ASN A 15 -11.75 7.17 -3.22
C ASN A 15 -11.47 5.68 -3.49
N LEU A 16 -12.49 4.89 -3.82
CA LEU A 16 -12.30 3.49 -4.25
C LEU A 16 -11.52 3.39 -5.55
N LEU A 17 -11.78 4.27 -6.52
CA LEU A 17 -11.04 4.34 -7.77
C LEU A 17 -9.57 4.72 -7.54
N LYS A 18 -9.29 5.73 -6.70
CA LYS A 18 -7.93 6.12 -6.32
C LYS A 18 -7.14 4.95 -5.73
N LYS A 19 -7.73 4.24 -4.76
CA LYS A 19 -7.13 3.02 -4.19
C LYS A 19 -6.83 1.96 -5.26
N SER A 20 -7.73 1.82 -6.23
CA SER A 20 -7.58 0.85 -7.32
C SER A 20 -6.46 1.22 -8.29
N LEU A 21 -6.33 2.52 -8.61
CA LEU A 21 -5.23 3.05 -9.42
C LEU A 21 -3.89 2.87 -8.72
N GLU A 22 -3.82 3.17 -7.42
CA GLU A 22 -2.61 3.01 -6.63
C GLU A 22 -2.10 1.56 -6.63
N ILE A 23 -3.00 0.59 -6.44
CA ILE A 23 -2.69 -0.85 -6.43
C ILE A 23 -1.98 -1.30 -7.72
N VAL A 24 -2.36 -0.76 -8.87
CA VAL A 24 -1.77 -1.13 -10.18
C VAL A 24 -0.55 -0.26 -10.55
N GLY A 25 -0.06 0.57 -9.63
CA GLY A 25 1.12 1.41 -9.81
C GLY A 25 0.82 2.80 -10.40
N GLY A 26 -0.42 3.25 -10.31
CA GLY A 26 -0.87 4.56 -10.78
C GLY A 26 -0.61 5.71 -9.79
N THR A 27 0.32 5.55 -8.84
CA THR A 27 0.59 6.56 -7.81
C THR A 27 1.10 7.87 -8.41
N SER A 28 1.89 7.81 -9.49
CA SER A 28 2.29 9.00 -10.25
C SER A 28 1.09 9.75 -10.86
N TYR A 29 0.07 9.02 -11.31
CA TYR A 29 -1.18 9.59 -11.81
C TYR A 29 -1.97 10.31 -10.71
N LEU A 30 -1.93 9.77 -9.48
CA LEU A 30 -2.63 10.32 -8.31
C LEU A 30 -1.91 11.50 -7.66
N ASN A 31 -0.59 11.60 -7.80
CA ASN A 31 0.22 12.67 -7.21
C ASN A 31 0.40 13.89 -8.14
N GLY A 32 -0.22 13.88 -9.33
CA GLY A 32 -0.19 14.96 -10.33
C GLY A 32 -1.38 15.92 -10.23
N GLU A 33 -2.10 16.16 -11.34
CA GLU A 33 -3.29 17.05 -11.36
C GLU A 33 -4.55 16.38 -10.77
N ASN A 34 -4.52 15.07 -10.52
CA ASN A 34 -5.67 14.26 -10.07
C ASN A 34 -5.67 14.00 -8.55
N THR A 35 -4.98 14.83 -7.78
CA THR A 35 -4.81 14.66 -6.33
C THR A 35 -6.13 14.80 -5.57
N ASN A 36 -7.03 15.68 -6.04
CA ASN A 36 -8.34 15.89 -5.42
C ASN A 36 -9.43 15.04 -6.11
N ASN A 37 -10.52 14.73 -5.39
CA ASN A 37 -11.63 13.95 -5.93
C ASN A 37 -12.32 14.67 -7.08
N ASP A 38 -12.43 15.99 -6.99
CA ASP A 38 -13.12 16.83 -7.98
C ASP A 38 -12.43 16.79 -9.34
N THR A 39 -11.09 16.83 -9.40
CA THR A 39 -10.36 16.80 -10.68
C THR A 39 -10.49 15.44 -11.36
N LEU A 40 -10.38 14.35 -10.61
CA LEU A 40 -10.58 13.01 -11.14
C LEU A 40 -12.03 12.80 -11.63
N LEU A 41 -13.01 13.34 -10.90
CA LEU A 41 -14.40 13.31 -11.32
C LEU A 41 -14.63 14.12 -12.60
N GLN A 42 -14.07 15.32 -12.68
CA GLN A 42 -14.17 16.17 -13.87
C GLN A 42 -13.59 15.48 -15.10
N LEU A 43 -12.41 14.86 -14.99
CA LEU A 43 -11.80 14.09 -16.08
C LEU A 43 -12.69 12.93 -16.56
N ILE A 44 -13.34 12.24 -15.62
CA ILE A 44 -14.27 11.14 -15.95
C ILE A 44 -15.48 11.70 -16.71
N LEU A 45 -16.05 12.81 -16.25
CA LEU A 45 -17.21 13.45 -16.88
C LEU A 45 -16.87 13.96 -18.28
N GLU A 46 -15.76 14.68 -18.44
CA GLU A 46 -15.32 15.21 -19.74
C GLU A 46 -15.19 14.09 -20.78
N LYS A 47 -14.50 12.99 -20.44
CA LYS A 47 -14.39 11.83 -21.33
C LYS A 47 -15.76 11.22 -21.66
N ALA A 48 -16.63 11.07 -20.65
CA ALA A 48 -17.95 10.48 -20.86
C ALA A 48 -18.85 11.34 -21.77
N PHE A 49 -18.84 12.67 -21.59
CA PHE A 49 -19.63 13.59 -22.41
C PHE A 49 -19.07 13.77 -23.83
N ASN A 50 -17.77 13.57 -24.02
CA ASN A 50 -17.14 13.54 -25.35
C ASN A 50 -17.37 12.20 -26.09
N GLY A 51 -18.08 11.25 -25.49
CA GLY A 51 -18.32 9.92 -26.08
C GLY A 51 -17.09 9.01 -26.03
N GLU A 52 -16.07 9.37 -25.26
CA GLU A 52 -14.86 8.57 -25.09
C GLU A 52 -15.06 7.48 -24.03
N VAL A 53 -14.41 6.34 -24.21
CA VAL A 53 -14.36 5.32 -23.17
C VAL A 53 -13.40 5.78 -22.08
N VAL A 54 -13.91 5.93 -20.85
CA VAL A 54 -13.09 6.29 -19.69
C VAL A 54 -12.10 5.17 -19.37
N LYS A 55 -10.85 5.38 -19.78
CA LYS A 55 -9.71 4.51 -19.49
C LYS A 55 -8.56 5.28 -18.84
N PHE A 56 -7.76 4.53 -18.09
CA PHE A 56 -6.58 4.98 -17.37
C PHE A 56 -5.37 4.17 -17.82
N ASP A 57 -4.35 4.84 -18.33
CA ASP A 57 -3.12 4.21 -18.77
C ASP A 57 -2.10 4.23 -17.63
N VAL A 58 -1.74 3.05 -17.15
CA VAL A 58 -0.80 2.83 -16.03
C VAL A 58 0.18 1.73 -16.43
N ASN A 59 1.48 2.02 -16.38
CA ASN A 59 2.55 1.06 -16.65
C ASN A 59 2.32 0.25 -17.95
N ASN A 60 2.09 0.96 -19.07
CA ASN A 60 1.81 0.41 -20.41
C ASN A 60 0.53 -0.42 -20.53
N ASN A 61 -0.33 -0.42 -19.51
CA ASN A 61 -1.63 -1.09 -19.53
C ASN A 61 -2.74 -0.05 -19.50
N SER A 62 -3.81 -0.29 -20.26
CA SER A 62 -5.00 0.57 -20.28
C SER A 62 -6.14 -0.11 -19.54
N TYR A 63 -6.66 0.54 -18.50
CA TYR A 63 -7.70 -0.02 -17.64
C TYR A 63 -8.99 0.80 -17.68
N SER A 64 -10.12 0.11 -17.81
CA SER A 64 -11.42 0.68 -17.46
C SER A 64 -11.61 0.77 -15.94
N ILE A 65 -12.56 1.60 -15.50
CA ILE A 65 -12.94 1.69 -14.07
C ILE A 65 -13.32 0.31 -13.52
N GLN A 66 -14.07 -0.50 -14.28
CA GLN A 66 -14.51 -1.81 -13.82
C GLN A 66 -13.34 -2.78 -13.60
N GLU A 67 -12.34 -2.76 -14.48
CA GLU A 67 -11.14 -3.59 -14.34
C GLU A 67 -10.32 -3.18 -13.11
N LEU A 68 -10.16 -1.88 -12.88
CA LEU A 68 -9.48 -1.36 -11.68
C LEU A 68 -10.18 -1.82 -10.40
N LEU A 69 -11.51 -1.72 -10.34
CA LEU A 69 -12.26 -2.17 -9.16
C LEU A 69 -12.13 -3.68 -8.93
N LYS A 70 -12.14 -4.49 -10.00
CA LYS A 70 -11.90 -5.95 -9.91
C LYS A 70 -10.50 -6.25 -9.40
N LYS A 71 -9.48 -5.54 -9.92
CA LYS A 71 -8.09 -5.64 -9.46
C LYS A 71 -7.95 -5.31 -7.98
N LYS A 72 -8.60 -4.23 -7.51
CA LYS A 72 -8.65 -3.90 -6.08
C LYS A 72 -9.26 -5.02 -5.23
N GLN A 73 -10.40 -5.58 -5.65
CA GLN A 73 -11.04 -6.67 -4.91
C GLN A 73 -10.14 -7.91 -4.84
N ALA A 74 -9.52 -8.29 -5.96
CA ALA A 74 -8.59 -9.41 -6.01
C ALA A 74 -7.38 -9.16 -5.08
N TYR A 75 -6.82 -7.96 -5.10
CA TYR A 75 -5.75 -7.53 -4.21
C TYR A 75 -6.15 -7.65 -2.73
N GLU A 76 -7.32 -7.15 -2.33
CA GLU A 76 -7.76 -7.21 -0.93
C GLU A 76 -7.91 -8.65 -0.43
N ILE A 77 -8.47 -9.52 -1.27
CA ILE A 77 -8.58 -10.96 -1.00
C ILE A 77 -7.19 -11.59 -0.85
N TYR A 78 -6.28 -11.30 -1.79
CA TYR A 78 -4.92 -11.79 -1.77
C TYR A 78 -4.18 -11.34 -0.50
N PHE A 79 -4.25 -10.05 -0.17
CA PHE A 79 -3.60 -9.47 1.00
C PHE A 79 -4.08 -10.12 2.29
N LEU A 80 -5.40 -10.26 2.48
CA LEU A 80 -5.96 -10.92 3.67
C LEU A 80 -5.53 -12.38 3.80
N LYS A 81 -5.55 -13.14 2.69
CA LYS A 81 -5.15 -14.56 2.67
C LYS A 81 -3.67 -14.75 2.99
N ASN A 82 -2.81 -13.87 2.51
CA ASN A 82 -1.36 -14.03 2.58
C ASN A 82 -0.70 -13.28 3.74
N LYS A 83 -1.39 -12.31 4.36
CA LYS A 83 -0.87 -11.49 5.46
C LYS A 83 -0.26 -12.33 6.58
N SER A 84 -0.99 -13.32 7.11
CA SER A 84 -0.50 -14.15 8.22
C SER A 84 0.80 -14.89 7.87
N LYS A 85 0.88 -15.45 6.65
CA LYS A 85 2.06 -16.16 6.16
C LYS A 85 3.27 -15.23 5.98
N ALA A 86 3.07 -14.04 5.44
CA ALA A 86 4.12 -13.03 5.31
C ALA A 86 4.67 -12.59 6.69
N LEU A 87 3.76 -12.32 7.64
CA LEU A 87 4.14 -11.98 9.01
C LEU A 87 4.97 -13.09 9.67
N GLN A 88 4.54 -14.35 9.55
CA GLN A 88 5.27 -15.48 10.11
C GLN A 88 6.65 -15.66 9.47
N SER A 89 6.76 -15.46 8.15
CA SER A 89 8.03 -15.53 7.42
C SER A 89 9.02 -14.47 7.93
N ILE A 90 8.59 -13.22 8.05
CA ILE A 90 9.44 -12.12 8.56
C ILE A 90 9.86 -12.39 10.01
N VAL A 91 8.91 -12.73 10.88
CA VAL A 91 9.17 -13.06 12.30
C VAL A 91 10.19 -14.21 12.43
N PHE A 92 10.04 -15.25 11.61
CA PHE A 92 11.00 -16.36 11.58
C PHE A 92 12.39 -15.88 11.19
N LYS A 93 12.51 -15.07 10.13
CA LYS A 93 13.80 -14.52 9.70
C LYS A 93 14.45 -13.65 10.78
N ILE A 94 13.67 -12.82 11.48
CA ILE A 94 14.17 -11.99 12.59
C ILE A 94 14.77 -12.90 13.68
N LYS A 95 13.97 -13.85 14.18
CA LYS A 95 14.38 -14.74 15.28
C LYS A 95 15.57 -15.61 14.92
N LYS A 96 15.66 -16.06 13.66
CA LYS A 96 16.69 -17.02 13.24
C LYS A 96 17.99 -16.35 12.78
N TYR A 97 17.90 -15.19 12.13
CA TYR A 97 19.03 -14.59 11.42
C TYR A 97 19.38 -13.17 11.86
N ASP A 98 18.45 -12.40 12.43
CA ASP A 98 18.70 -11.01 12.83
C ASP A 98 18.82 -10.85 14.35
N THR A 99 19.97 -11.31 14.86
CA THR A 99 20.33 -11.22 16.28
C THR A 99 20.37 -9.78 16.81
N SER A 100 20.69 -8.82 15.95
CA SER A 100 20.75 -7.40 16.31
C SER A 100 19.35 -6.84 16.56
N LEU A 101 18.40 -7.07 15.66
CA LEU A 101 17.01 -6.63 15.81
C LEU A 101 16.32 -7.38 16.94
N ASP A 102 16.57 -8.68 17.09
CA ASP A 102 16.03 -9.47 18.21
C ASP A 102 16.54 -8.96 19.57
N SER A 103 17.81 -8.52 19.65
CA SER A 103 18.37 -7.87 20.83
C SER A 103 17.73 -6.51 21.12
N LEU A 104 17.51 -5.70 20.08
CA LEU A 104 16.83 -4.41 20.20
C LEU A 104 15.37 -4.60 20.68
N ILE A 105 14.67 -5.61 20.18
CA ILE A 105 13.32 -5.98 20.64
C ILE A 105 13.34 -6.39 22.12
N ARG A 106 14.33 -7.17 22.58
CA ARG A 106 14.49 -7.48 24.00
C ARG A 106 14.78 -6.24 24.84
N LYS A 107 15.59 -5.30 24.34
CA LYS A 107 15.87 -4.02 25.00
C LYS A 107 14.58 -3.22 25.16
N TYR A 108 13.83 -3.03 24.07
CA TYR A 108 12.53 -2.35 24.09
C TYR A 108 11.57 -2.96 25.12
N LYS A 109 11.46 -4.29 25.18
CA LYS A 109 10.58 -4.95 26.16
C LYS A 109 10.90 -4.61 27.62
N LYS A 110 12.16 -4.26 27.92
CA LYS A 110 12.61 -3.82 29.25
C LYS A 110 12.41 -2.33 29.47
N CYS A 111 12.79 -1.48 28.51
CA CYS A 111 12.77 -0.03 28.70
C CYS A 111 11.45 0.65 28.30
N ARG A 112 10.68 0.04 27.40
CA ARG A 112 9.46 0.60 26.77
C ARG A 112 9.68 1.99 26.15
N GLY A 113 10.92 2.28 25.74
CA GLY A 113 11.29 3.56 25.17
C GLY A 113 10.76 3.74 23.75
N LEU A 114 10.32 4.96 23.44
CA LEU A 114 9.82 5.33 22.11
C LEU A 114 10.94 5.29 21.06
N GLU A 115 12.17 5.63 21.46
CA GLU A 115 13.33 5.60 20.57
C GLU A 115 13.62 4.18 20.07
N GLU A 116 13.66 3.19 20.97
CA GLU A 116 13.83 1.79 20.58
C GLU A 116 12.67 1.30 19.71
N TYR A 117 11.43 1.72 20.00
CA TYR A 117 10.29 1.37 19.16
C TYR A 117 10.47 1.87 17.72
N ASN A 118 10.83 3.15 17.57
CA ASN A 118 11.05 3.78 16.27
C ASN A 118 12.22 3.12 15.53
N GLU A 119 13.29 2.76 16.24
CA GLU A 119 14.42 2.05 15.66
C GLU A 119 14.03 0.65 15.18
N ILE A 120 13.22 -0.10 15.95
CA ILE A 120 12.67 -1.40 15.54
C ILE A 120 11.81 -1.25 14.29
N TYR A 121 10.88 -0.29 14.29
CA TYR A 121 9.99 -0.02 13.16
C TYR A 121 10.79 0.27 11.88
N ASN A 122 11.74 1.20 11.96
CA ASN A 122 12.61 1.58 10.85
C ASN A 122 13.47 0.42 10.36
N THR A 123 14.00 -0.38 11.28
CA THR A 123 14.82 -1.55 10.94
C THR A 123 14.01 -2.59 10.20
N ILE A 124 12.78 -2.88 10.66
CA ILE A 124 11.89 -3.82 9.97
C ILE A 124 11.53 -3.30 8.58
N SER A 125 11.13 -2.03 8.48
CA SER A 125 10.75 -1.37 7.23
C SER A 125 11.87 -1.44 6.17
N LYS A 126 13.13 -1.26 6.59
CA LYS A 126 14.29 -1.26 5.69
C LYS A 126 14.83 -2.66 5.38
N ARG A 127 15.05 -3.52 6.39
CA ARG A 127 15.71 -4.83 6.21
C ARG A 127 14.78 -5.86 5.58
N TYR A 128 13.49 -5.82 5.89
CA TYR A 128 12.49 -6.75 5.36
C TYR A 128 11.63 -6.13 4.25
N ARG A 129 12.10 -5.01 3.70
CA ARG A 129 11.47 -4.25 2.64
C ARG A 129 10.98 -5.12 1.48
N LEU A 130 11.83 -6.02 0.96
CA LEU A 130 11.46 -6.91 -0.14
C LEU A 130 10.32 -7.86 0.23
N ASP A 131 10.37 -8.47 1.41
CA ASP A 131 9.29 -9.36 1.89
C ASP A 131 7.97 -8.60 2.04
N ILE A 132 8.03 -7.34 2.50
CA ILE A 132 6.88 -6.45 2.63
C ILE A 132 6.35 -6.07 1.24
N ASN A 133 7.21 -5.68 0.30
CA ASN A 133 6.80 -5.29 -1.04
C ASN A 133 6.16 -6.44 -1.81
N LYS A 134 6.69 -7.67 -1.69
CA LYS A 134 6.12 -8.84 -2.38
C LYS A 134 4.66 -9.11 -2.00
N ILE A 135 4.23 -8.68 -0.80
CA ILE A 135 2.82 -8.77 -0.40
C ILE A 135 2.06 -7.48 -0.68
N VAL A 136 2.63 -6.30 -0.43
CA VAL A 136 1.91 -5.02 -0.56
C VAL A 136 1.77 -4.58 -2.01
N LEU A 137 2.77 -4.85 -2.85
CA LEU A 137 2.83 -4.49 -4.28
C LEU A 137 2.53 -5.71 -5.18
N SER A 138 1.65 -6.62 -4.75
CA SER A 138 1.42 -7.90 -5.43
C SER A 138 0.80 -7.80 -6.83
N GLU A 139 0.25 -6.64 -7.20
CA GLU A 139 -0.27 -6.37 -8.54
C GLU A 139 0.77 -5.68 -9.45
N ILE A 140 1.96 -5.38 -8.91
CA ILE A 140 3.11 -4.91 -9.69
C ILE A 140 3.94 -6.12 -10.09
N ASP A 141 4.57 -6.05 -11.26
CA ASP A 141 5.42 -7.11 -11.79
C ASP A 141 6.53 -7.50 -10.79
N GLU A 142 6.74 -8.81 -10.58
CA GLU A 142 7.68 -9.30 -9.57
C GLU A 142 9.13 -8.92 -9.88
N GLU A 143 9.51 -8.83 -11.16
CA GLU A 143 10.86 -8.43 -11.57
C GLU A 143 11.09 -6.96 -11.21
N VAL A 144 10.08 -6.11 -11.46
CA VAL A 144 10.10 -4.70 -11.05
C VAL A 144 10.24 -4.60 -9.52
N VAL A 145 9.35 -5.28 -8.77
CA VAL A 145 9.35 -5.25 -7.30
C VAL A 145 10.69 -5.71 -6.71
N SER A 146 11.28 -6.75 -7.30
CA SER A 146 12.55 -7.32 -6.84
C SER A 146 13.75 -6.40 -7.13
N ALA A 147 13.65 -5.58 -8.19
CA ALA A 147 14.68 -4.62 -8.57
C ALA A 147 14.55 -3.24 -7.89
N LEU A 148 13.41 -2.94 -7.24
CA LEU A 148 13.19 -1.63 -6.62
C LEU A 148 14.28 -1.28 -5.61
N THR A 149 14.87 -0.09 -5.74
CA THR A 149 15.70 0.51 -4.69
C THR A 149 14.81 1.10 -3.59
N ILE A 150 15.43 1.56 -2.48
CA ILE A 150 14.69 2.29 -1.43
C ILE A 150 14.09 3.60 -1.97
N GLU A 151 14.82 4.27 -2.85
CA GLU A 151 14.43 5.57 -3.42
C GLU A 151 13.26 5.41 -4.41
N ASP A 152 13.23 4.31 -5.15
CA ASP A 152 12.19 4.04 -6.14
C ASP A 152 10.87 3.58 -5.53
N GLU A 153 10.85 3.08 -4.29
CA GLU A 153 9.62 2.61 -3.65
C GLU A 153 8.56 3.68 -3.55
N ALA A 154 8.98 4.91 -3.22
CA ALA A 154 8.07 6.02 -3.00
C ALA A 154 7.20 6.31 -4.24
N LYS A 155 7.62 5.86 -5.43
CA LYS A 155 6.85 5.98 -6.67
C LYS A 155 5.65 5.03 -6.74
N TYR A 156 5.62 3.97 -5.94
CA TYR A 156 4.56 2.96 -5.92
C TYR A 156 3.66 3.08 -4.69
N TYR A 157 4.15 3.66 -3.60
CA TYR A 157 3.38 3.83 -2.38
C TYR A 157 2.64 5.17 -2.35
N GLY A 158 1.30 5.11 -2.33
CA GLY A 158 0.44 6.21 -1.93
C GLY A 158 -0.19 5.94 -0.56
N GLU A 159 -1.19 6.74 -0.19
CA GLU A 159 -1.82 6.66 1.14
C GLU A 159 -2.34 5.24 1.46
N TYR A 160 -2.94 4.56 0.50
CA TYR A 160 -3.59 3.27 0.75
C TYR A 160 -2.57 2.14 0.96
N LEU A 161 -1.56 2.04 0.09
CA LEU A 161 -0.51 1.04 0.19
C LEU A 161 0.44 1.33 1.34
N ASP A 162 0.65 2.59 1.73
CA ASP A 162 1.37 2.94 2.95
C ASP A 162 0.64 2.42 4.20
N GLN A 163 -0.69 2.53 4.23
CA GLN A 163 -1.49 1.91 5.29
C GLN A 163 -1.33 0.38 5.29
N LYS A 164 -1.26 -0.27 4.12
CA LYS A 164 -1.01 -1.73 4.04
C LYS A 164 0.39 -2.11 4.51
N LYS A 165 1.42 -1.34 4.12
CA LYS A 165 2.80 -1.48 4.59
C LYS A 165 2.87 -1.39 6.10
N LYS A 166 2.26 -0.34 6.68
CA LYS A 166 2.16 -0.16 8.13
C LYS A 166 1.48 -1.35 8.81
N GLN A 167 0.36 -1.85 8.27
CA GLN A 167 -0.31 -3.03 8.81
C GLN A 167 0.56 -4.30 8.83
N ILE A 168 1.49 -4.45 7.88
CA ILE A 168 2.45 -5.55 7.90
C ILE A 168 3.50 -5.32 9.00
N ILE A 169 4.09 -4.13 9.07
CA ILE A 169 5.14 -3.81 10.07
C ILE A 169 4.58 -3.93 11.49
N ASP A 170 3.43 -3.31 11.77
CA ASP A 170 2.75 -3.39 13.06
C ASP A 170 2.38 -4.84 13.41
N GLY A 171 1.97 -5.63 12.41
CA GLY A 171 1.70 -7.05 12.58
C GLY A 171 2.94 -7.87 12.95
N VAL A 172 4.11 -7.54 12.39
CA VAL A 172 5.39 -8.16 12.76
C VAL A 172 5.76 -7.79 14.18
N ILE A 173 5.71 -6.49 14.50
CA ILE A 173 6.02 -5.95 15.84
C ILE A 173 5.14 -6.61 16.91
N SER A 174 3.83 -6.68 16.67
CA SER A 174 2.88 -7.36 17.55
C SER A 174 3.22 -8.84 17.75
N LYS A 175 3.53 -9.58 16.67
CA LYS A 175 3.95 -11.00 16.76
C LYS A 175 5.32 -11.19 17.43
N MET A 176 6.15 -10.17 17.48
CA MET A 176 7.38 -10.16 18.26
C MET A 176 7.13 -9.88 19.75
N GLY A 177 5.88 -9.66 20.17
CA GLY A 177 5.48 -9.45 21.57
C GLY A 177 5.67 -8.02 22.04
N ILE A 178 5.59 -7.07 21.12
CA ILE A 178 5.50 -5.63 21.41
C ILE A 178 4.03 -5.26 21.31
N VAL A 179 3.39 -5.12 22.47
CA VAL A 179 2.00 -4.70 22.68
C VAL A 179 2.03 -3.49 23.60
#